data_AF-A0A561W564-F1
#
_entry.id   AF-A0A561W564-F1
#
_cell.length_a   1.000
_cell.length_b   1.000
_cell.length_c   1.000
_cell.angle_alpha   90.00
_cell.angle_beta   90.00
_cell.angle_gamma   90.00
#
_symmetry.space_group_name_H-M   'P 1'
#
loop_
_entity.id
_entity.type
_entity.pdbx_description
1 polymer ?
#
loop_
_entity_poly.entity_id
_entity_poly.type
_entity_poly.pdbx_seq_one_letter_code
_entity_poly.pdbx_strand_id
1 'polypeptide(L)'
;MLEVSGDFEIHITAYASQAEKLRAFATEHGVKFVHIVLDRGAYASQPMLSLNGRGTLTEQQGAVQRWQHELREAGIHPCRSKIEAAPWCAGVPQSDEQAAAEPGGRYFEHHVKLLLPSAAVADLMALTDLVAPHGARLSRNARRQFADGAQERFVNQRCHGVGLAAAKQRLDELVETLRVAGHEPTTVEQEYVVFDSHLHYDEGWLDSPKPGPSRWTLERENRMRSAPAGSPDYPPTYQPLSAGSAVRQRAAFDPALKQYANAYRAGEPDFLAAATGQLWTKARRAAMHHVLAAIAATSSGQHLVLRGSVTMAAWVGDAAREPGDLDFVVTPHTITSDSVDARTLLDDIKTAIRTAAGAGVQPDRITESAIWTYERADGRRLLIPFSTPEAPPGHVQIDIVFGEQLPLPPEMLILPDVDKPLLAAPASLALAWKLLWLATDMYPQGKDLYDAVLLAEHTTVDQSLVRQLMRPELGAEADTFGAETVLSWEVDWSNFTDEYAGITGTAEQWARRLALALDHAWT
;
A
#
# COMPACT_ATOMS: atom_id res chain seq x y z
N MET A 1 -44.12 9.89 12.77
CA MET A 1 -42.83 10.52 12.39
C MET A 1 -43.16 11.59 11.37
N LEU A 2 -42.63 12.80 11.54
CA LEU A 2 -42.86 13.88 10.58
C LEU A 2 -42.03 13.60 9.32
N GLU A 3 -42.61 13.80 8.14
CA GLU A 3 -41.83 13.75 6.90
C GLU A 3 -40.87 14.94 6.89
N VAL A 4 -39.58 14.69 6.63
CA VAL A 4 -38.59 15.77 6.55
C VAL A 4 -38.86 16.60 5.30
N SER A 5 -38.90 17.92 5.46
CA SER A 5 -39.15 18.86 4.36
C SER A 5 -38.43 20.19 4.54
N GLY A 6 -38.06 20.81 3.42
CA GLY A 6 -37.30 22.05 3.36
C GLY A 6 -36.27 22.05 2.23
N ASP A 7 -35.08 22.59 2.50
CA ASP A 7 -33.92 22.59 1.60
C ASP A 7 -33.11 21.30 1.75
N PHE A 8 -32.63 20.74 0.64
CA PHE A 8 -31.80 19.55 0.61
C PHE A 8 -30.60 19.72 -0.32
N GLU A 9 -29.49 19.05 -0.01
CA GLU A 9 -28.45 18.69 -0.96
C GLU A 9 -28.52 17.18 -1.26
N ILE A 10 -28.36 16.81 -2.52
CA ILE A 10 -28.38 15.42 -2.98
C ILE A 10 -27.00 15.12 -3.58
N HIS A 11 -26.38 14.05 -3.09
CA HIS A 11 -25.15 13.52 -3.66
C HIS A 11 -25.39 12.18 -4.33
N ILE A 12 -24.92 12.02 -5.56
CA ILE A 12 -24.95 10.74 -6.29
C ILE A 12 -23.53 10.38 -6.68
N THR A 13 -22.97 9.38 -5.99
CA THR A 13 -21.60 8.89 -6.18
C THR A 13 -21.57 7.84 -7.29
N ALA A 14 -20.59 7.92 -8.19
CA ALA A 14 -20.29 6.87 -9.15
C ALA A 14 -18.98 6.14 -8.78
N TYR A 15 -18.69 5.02 -9.45
CA TYR A 15 -17.42 4.33 -9.25
C TYR A 15 -16.22 5.23 -9.58
N ALA A 16 -15.14 5.10 -8.80
CA ALA A 16 -13.92 5.90 -8.94
C ALA A 16 -13.34 5.87 -10.37
N SER A 17 -13.36 4.71 -11.03
CA SER A 17 -12.91 4.53 -12.42
C SER A 17 -13.72 5.32 -13.45
N GLN A 18 -14.87 5.87 -13.07
CA GLN A 18 -15.74 6.67 -13.94
C GLN A 18 -15.72 8.17 -13.57
N ALA A 19 -14.79 8.63 -12.72
CA ALA A 19 -14.71 10.02 -12.25
C ALA A 19 -14.66 11.04 -13.41
N GLU A 20 -13.80 10.79 -14.40
CA GLU A 20 -13.64 11.64 -15.58
C GLU A 20 -14.90 11.70 -16.45
N LYS A 21 -15.54 10.55 -16.64
CA LYS A 21 -16.81 10.46 -17.37
C LYS A 21 -17.93 11.20 -16.64
N LEU A 22 -17.98 11.08 -15.31
CA LEU A 22 -18.94 11.80 -14.47
C LEU A 22 -18.71 13.32 -14.51
N ARG A 23 -17.44 13.76 -14.50
CA ARG A 23 -17.08 15.18 -14.62
C ARG A 23 -17.55 15.78 -15.95
N ALA A 24 -17.35 15.06 -17.05
CA ALA A 24 -17.83 15.47 -18.37
C ALA A 24 -19.35 15.56 -18.41
N PHE A 25 -20.06 14.53 -17.91
CA PHE A 25 -21.52 14.52 -17.81
C PHE A 25 -22.05 15.69 -16.98
N ALA A 26 -21.43 15.96 -15.82
CA ALA A 26 -21.81 17.06 -14.95
C ALA A 26 -21.72 18.42 -15.65
N THR A 27 -20.66 18.62 -16.42
CA THR A 27 -20.44 19.84 -17.21
C THR A 27 -21.51 20.00 -18.29
N GLU A 28 -21.82 18.93 -19.03
CA GLU A 28 -22.85 18.93 -20.08
C GLU A 28 -24.25 19.25 -19.53
N HIS A 29 -24.59 18.73 -18.34
CA HIS A 29 -25.90 18.88 -17.73
C HIS A 29 -25.99 20.09 -16.78
N GLY A 30 -24.93 20.88 -16.66
CA GLY A 30 -24.89 22.08 -15.80
C GLY A 30 -25.04 21.79 -14.31
N VAL A 31 -24.59 20.60 -13.85
CA VAL A 31 -24.65 20.18 -12.44
C VAL A 31 -23.27 20.17 -11.81
N LYS A 32 -23.22 20.34 -10.49
CA LYS A 32 -21.96 20.45 -9.75
C LYS A 32 -21.30 19.07 -9.63
N PHE A 33 -20.07 18.96 -10.12
CA PHE A 33 -19.19 17.83 -9.85
C PHE A 33 -18.39 18.08 -8.57
N VAL A 34 -18.32 17.08 -7.70
CA VAL A 34 -17.48 17.08 -6.50
C VAL A 34 -16.72 15.77 -6.47
N HIS A 35 -15.43 15.81 -6.20
CA HIS A 35 -14.62 14.61 -5.97
C HIS A 35 -13.96 14.73 -4.63
N ILE A 36 -14.34 13.87 -3.69
CA ILE A 36 -13.71 13.78 -2.38
C ILE A 36 -12.87 12.51 -2.35
N VAL A 37 -11.64 12.63 -1.86
CA VAL A 37 -10.77 11.51 -1.53
C VAL A 37 -10.58 11.49 -0.02
N LEU A 38 -11.07 10.44 0.62
CA LEU A 38 -10.91 10.23 2.07
C LEU A 38 -9.44 9.93 2.39
N ASP A 39 -9.02 10.22 3.63
CA ASP A 39 -7.69 9.90 4.14
C ASP A 39 -7.46 8.39 4.33
N ARG A 40 -8.51 7.57 4.29
CA ARG A 40 -8.42 6.10 4.32
C ARG A 40 -9.78 5.47 4.09
N GLY A 41 -9.82 4.14 4.07
CA GLY A 41 -11.03 3.35 3.95
C GLY A 41 -11.15 2.68 2.58
N ALA A 42 -11.94 1.61 2.54
CA ALA A 42 -12.04 0.74 1.37
C ALA A 42 -12.58 1.46 0.12
N TYR A 43 -13.31 2.56 0.31
CA TYR A 43 -13.92 3.35 -0.77
C TYR A 43 -13.52 4.83 -0.66
N ALA A 44 -12.21 5.08 -0.61
CA ALA A 44 -11.67 6.42 -0.37
C ALA A 44 -12.01 7.43 -1.48
N SER A 45 -12.03 7.02 -2.76
CA SER A 45 -12.29 7.92 -3.89
C SER A 45 -13.78 7.98 -4.23
N GLN A 46 -14.39 9.15 -4.04
CA GLN A 46 -15.84 9.36 -4.19
C GLN A 46 -16.13 10.52 -5.16
N PRO A 47 -16.20 10.25 -6.48
CA PRO A 47 -16.67 11.23 -7.47
C PRO A 47 -18.20 11.27 -7.46
N MET A 48 -18.77 12.48 -7.37
CA MET A 48 -20.19 12.71 -7.10
C MET A 48 -20.77 13.84 -7.94
N LEU A 49 -22.05 13.72 -8.29
CA LEU A 49 -22.89 14.87 -8.57
C LEU A 49 -23.42 15.44 -7.27
N SER A 50 -23.52 16.76 -7.19
CA SER A 50 -24.12 17.52 -6.10
C SER A 50 -25.25 18.37 -6.68
N LEU A 51 -26.45 18.21 -6.11
CA LEU A 51 -27.69 18.81 -6.61
C LEU A 51 -28.44 19.46 -5.45
N ASN A 52 -28.98 20.65 -5.67
CA ASN A 52 -29.85 21.30 -4.68
C ASN A 52 -31.31 20.89 -4.91
N GLY A 53 -32.03 20.62 -3.83
CA GLY A 53 -33.43 20.22 -3.83
C GLY A 53 -34.26 21.02 -2.83
N ARG A 54 -35.57 21.10 -3.07
CA ARG A 54 -36.55 21.66 -2.15
C ARG A 54 -37.82 20.82 -2.17
N GLY A 55 -38.54 20.78 -1.05
CA GLY A 55 -39.82 20.06 -0.93
C GLY A 55 -39.78 19.01 0.16
N THR A 56 -40.28 17.80 -0.11
CA THR A 56 -40.28 16.68 0.83
C THR A 56 -39.19 15.66 0.53
N LEU A 57 -38.85 14.82 1.52
CA LEU A 57 -37.93 13.69 1.33
C LEU A 57 -38.40 12.74 0.22
N THR A 58 -39.71 12.47 0.11
CA THR A 58 -40.26 11.61 -0.95
C THR A 58 -39.98 12.20 -2.35
N GLU A 59 -40.14 13.51 -2.51
CA GLU A 59 -39.85 14.21 -3.77
C GLU A 59 -38.36 14.14 -4.11
N GLN A 60 -37.48 14.29 -3.11
CA GLN A 60 -36.02 14.18 -3.30
C GLN A 60 -35.60 12.75 -3.67
N GLN A 61 -36.22 11.73 -3.10
CA GLN A 61 -36.00 10.33 -3.51
C GLN A 61 -36.41 10.11 -4.97
N GLY A 62 -37.50 10.73 -5.41
CA GLY A 62 -37.89 10.75 -6.82
C GLY A 62 -36.86 11.46 -7.71
N ALA A 63 -36.26 12.56 -7.24
CA ALA A 63 -35.18 13.24 -7.95
C ALA A 63 -33.92 12.37 -8.08
N VAL A 64 -33.51 11.68 -7.02
CA VAL A 64 -32.41 10.70 -7.05
C VAL A 64 -32.66 9.64 -8.12
N GLN A 65 -33.86 9.05 -8.15
CA GLN A 65 -34.18 7.99 -9.11
C GLN A 65 -34.08 8.46 -10.57
N ARG A 66 -34.52 9.69 -10.87
CA ARG A 66 -34.41 10.29 -12.21
C ARG A 66 -32.96 10.47 -12.62
N TRP A 67 -32.15 11.13 -11.78
CA TRP A 67 -30.73 11.34 -12.08
C TRP A 67 -29.93 10.04 -12.19
N GLN A 68 -30.23 9.05 -11.34
CA GLN A 68 -29.60 7.74 -11.48
C GLN A 68 -29.99 7.04 -12.80
N HIS A 69 -31.20 7.27 -13.31
CA HIS A 69 -31.60 6.75 -14.62
C HIS A 69 -30.80 7.43 -15.74
N GLU A 70 -30.73 8.76 -15.76
CA GLU A 70 -29.95 9.53 -16.73
C GLU A 70 -28.46 9.14 -16.74
N LEU A 71 -27.86 8.99 -15.55
CA LEU A 71 -26.48 8.51 -15.42
C LEU A 71 -26.30 7.13 -16.05
N ARG A 72 -27.23 6.20 -15.79
CA ARG A 72 -27.18 4.84 -16.35
C ARG A 72 -27.36 4.84 -17.87
N GLU A 73 -28.21 5.70 -18.41
CA GLU A 73 -28.36 5.87 -19.87
C GLU A 73 -27.07 6.42 -20.51
N ALA A 74 -26.36 7.31 -19.80
CA ALA A 74 -25.02 7.76 -20.20
C ALA A 74 -23.91 6.71 -19.96
N GLY A 75 -24.25 5.53 -19.43
CA GLY A 75 -23.30 4.46 -19.09
C GLY A 75 -22.38 4.82 -17.92
N ILE A 76 -22.84 5.66 -16.99
CA ILE A 76 -22.22 5.95 -15.70
C ILE A 76 -23.01 5.18 -14.64
N HIS A 77 -22.34 4.49 -13.74
CA HIS A 77 -22.99 3.61 -12.77
C HIS A 77 -22.93 4.22 -11.36
N PRO A 78 -24.07 4.73 -10.85
CA PRO A 78 -24.17 5.19 -9.48
C PRO A 78 -23.98 4.04 -8.49
N CYS A 79 -23.20 4.26 -7.45
CA CYS A 79 -22.88 3.27 -6.44
C CYS A 79 -23.32 3.70 -5.02
N ARG A 80 -23.59 4.99 -4.80
CA ARG A 80 -24.16 5.54 -3.54
C ARG A 80 -25.01 6.78 -3.84
N SER A 81 -26.01 7.03 -3.00
CA SER A 81 -26.77 8.27 -3.02
C SER A 81 -27.06 8.72 -1.59
N LYS A 82 -26.85 10.01 -1.33
CA LYS A 82 -27.15 10.67 -0.06
C LYS A 82 -28.16 11.80 -0.31
N ILE A 83 -29.10 11.96 0.62
CA ILE A 83 -30.01 13.11 0.69
C ILE A 83 -29.80 13.74 2.05
N GLU A 84 -29.43 15.01 2.04
CA GLU A 84 -28.96 15.75 3.20
C GLU A 84 -29.87 16.96 3.39
N ALA A 85 -30.52 17.05 4.54
CA ALA A 85 -31.42 18.14 4.86
C ALA A 85 -30.64 19.25 5.55
N ALA A 86 -30.94 20.51 5.21
CA ALA A 86 -30.45 21.63 5.97
C ALA A 86 -30.92 21.53 7.44
N PRO A 87 -30.15 22.06 8.42
CA PRO A 87 -30.41 21.83 9.84
C PRO A 87 -31.69 22.52 10.34
N TRP A 88 -32.20 23.49 9.58
CA TRP A 88 -33.47 24.19 9.83
C TRP A 88 -34.69 23.50 9.21
N CYS A 89 -34.52 22.40 8.48
CA CYS A 89 -35.63 21.69 7.85
C CYS A 89 -36.60 21.11 8.89
N ALA A 90 -37.89 21.12 8.55
CA ALA A 90 -38.90 20.51 9.39
C ALA A 90 -38.65 19.00 9.47
N GLY A 91 -38.74 18.42 10.67
CA GLY A 91 -38.51 16.99 10.91
C GLY A 91 -37.06 16.60 11.23
N VAL A 92 -36.11 17.55 11.23
CA VAL A 92 -34.74 17.30 11.73
C VAL A 92 -34.77 17.19 13.27
N PRO A 93 -34.18 16.12 13.88
CA PRO A 93 -34.24 15.90 15.32
C PRO A 93 -33.45 16.97 16.08
N GLN A 94 -34.09 17.60 17.06
CA GLN A 94 -33.51 18.67 17.87
C GLN A 94 -32.71 18.13 19.07
N SER A 95 -33.15 17.01 19.66
CA SER A 95 -32.51 16.36 20.82
C SER A 95 -32.11 14.91 20.54
N ASP A 96 -31.24 14.36 21.39
CA ASP A 96 -30.75 12.98 21.27
C ASP A 96 -31.88 11.96 21.42
N GLU A 97 -32.89 12.24 22.25
CA GLU A 97 -34.08 11.39 22.38
C GLU A 97 -34.91 11.36 21.09
N GLN A 98 -34.99 12.50 20.39
CA GLN A 98 -35.65 12.55 19.09
C GLN A 98 -34.84 11.79 18.04
N ALA A 99 -33.52 11.95 18.03
CA ALA A 99 -32.63 11.22 17.12
C ALA A 99 -32.67 9.70 17.37
N ALA A 100 -32.80 9.25 18.62
CA ALA A 100 -32.95 7.84 18.96
C ALA A 100 -34.27 7.22 18.46
N ALA A 101 -35.30 8.06 18.22
CA ALA A 101 -36.58 7.63 17.66
C ALA A 101 -36.61 7.66 16.11
N GLU A 102 -35.57 8.21 15.47
CA GLU A 102 -35.43 8.27 14.02
C GLU A 102 -35.02 6.90 13.43
N PRO A 103 -35.26 6.66 12.12
CA PRO A 103 -34.78 5.45 11.46
C PRO A 103 -33.26 5.32 11.57
N GLY A 104 -32.79 4.10 11.80
CA GLY A 104 -31.36 3.80 11.85
C GLY A 104 -30.63 4.20 10.57
N GLY A 105 -29.39 4.66 10.72
CA GLY A 105 -28.55 5.09 9.58
C GLY A 105 -28.66 6.59 9.23
N ARG A 106 -29.50 7.37 9.93
CA ARG A 106 -29.48 8.85 9.86
C ARG A 106 -28.44 9.44 10.80
N TYR A 107 -27.83 10.55 10.42
CA TYR A 107 -26.77 11.21 11.18
C TYR A 107 -26.60 12.66 10.77
N PHE A 108 -25.97 13.45 11.65
CA PHE A 108 -25.46 14.76 11.26
C PHE A 108 -24.07 14.63 10.64
N GLU A 109 -23.80 15.41 9.61
CA GLU A 109 -22.49 15.55 8.99
C GLU A 109 -22.08 17.02 8.94
N HIS A 110 -20.79 17.27 9.18
CA HIS A 110 -20.22 18.60 9.14
C HIS A 110 -19.09 18.65 8.11
N HIS A 111 -19.08 19.72 7.32
CA HIS A 111 -18.02 20.03 6.37
C HIS A 111 -17.37 21.35 6.77
N VAL A 112 -16.18 21.27 7.38
CA VAL A 112 -15.39 22.44 7.78
C VAL A 112 -14.34 22.70 6.72
N LYS A 113 -14.48 23.78 5.98
CA LYS A 113 -13.57 24.15 4.90
C LYS A 113 -12.41 24.99 5.43
N LEU A 114 -11.19 24.58 5.12
CA LEU A 114 -9.95 25.27 5.46
C LEU A 114 -9.22 25.72 4.20
N LEU A 115 -8.63 26.90 4.25
CA LEU A 115 -7.63 27.35 3.28
C LEU A 115 -6.25 27.15 3.91
N LEU A 116 -5.52 26.16 3.42
CA LEU A 116 -4.19 25.82 3.89
C LEU A 116 -3.16 26.54 3.02
N PRO A 117 -2.22 27.32 3.60
CA PRO A 117 -1.23 28.06 2.83
C PRO A 117 -0.13 27.17 2.23
N SER A 118 0.02 25.95 2.76
CA SER A 118 1.02 24.98 2.40
C SER A 118 0.38 23.59 2.30
N ALA A 119 0.94 22.76 1.43
CA ALA A 119 0.60 21.34 1.32
C ALA A 119 1.71 20.43 1.86
N ALA A 120 2.63 20.98 2.67
CA ALA A 120 3.69 20.22 3.32
C ALA A 120 3.10 19.06 4.12
N VAL A 121 3.70 17.88 3.98
CA VAL A 121 3.20 16.64 4.59
C VAL A 121 3.12 16.76 6.10
N ALA A 122 4.09 17.44 6.73
CA ALA A 122 4.12 17.66 8.17
C ALA A 122 2.89 18.44 8.68
N ASP A 123 2.49 19.49 7.95
CA ASP A 123 1.32 20.31 8.32
C ASP A 123 0.03 19.51 8.17
N LEU A 124 -0.10 18.74 7.09
CA LEU A 124 -1.27 17.88 6.85
C LEU A 124 -1.41 16.78 7.90
N MET A 125 -0.29 16.18 8.32
CA MET A 125 -0.26 15.18 9.38
C MET A 125 -0.63 15.80 10.74
N ALA A 126 -0.05 16.94 11.08
CA ALA A 126 -0.38 17.65 12.33
C ALA A 126 -1.87 18.03 12.40
N LEU A 127 -2.43 18.51 11.29
CA LEU A 127 -3.86 18.82 11.19
C LEU A 127 -4.73 17.56 11.30
N THR A 128 -4.29 16.44 10.71
CA THR A 128 -5.01 15.16 10.84
C THR A 128 -5.05 14.68 12.30
N ASP A 129 -3.92 14.73 12.99
CA ASP A 129 -3.83 14.33 14.41
C ASP A 129 -4.61 15.29 15.33
N LEU A 130 -4.68 16.58 14.96
CA LEU A 130 -5.46 17.59 15.68
C LEU A 130 -6.97 17.32 15.64
N VAL A 131 -7.51 16.89 14.49
CA VAL A 131 -8.96 16.73 14.30
C VAL A 131 -9.47 15.33 14.64
N ALA A 132 -8.60 14.31 14.62
CA ALA A 132 -8.97 12.92 14.88
C ALA A 132 -9.70 12.70 16.22
N PRO A 133 -9.32 13.33 17.36
CA PRO A 133 -10.02 13.18 18.64
C PRO A 133 -11.48 13.65 18.61
N HIS A 134 -11.85 14.52 17.67
CA HIS A 134 -13.21 15.00 17.49
C HIS A 134 -14.06 14.05 16.62
N GLY A 135 -13.55 12.87 16.23
CA GLY A 135 -14.22 12.01 15.25
C GLY A 135 -14.28 12.66 13.87
N ALA A 136 -13.34 13.55 13.58
CA ALA A 136 -13.23 14.27 12.32
C ALA A 136 -11.98 13.85 11.53
N ARG A 137 -12.02 14.05 10.21
CA ARG A 137 -10.99 13.62 9.27
C ARG A 137 -10.72 14.67 8.21
N LEU A 138 -9.44 14.94 7.93
CA LEU A 138 -9.01 15.81 6.85
C LEU A 138 -9.15 15.09 5.50
N SER A 139 -9.66 15.77 4.47
CA SER A 139 -9.69 15.24 3.10
C SER A 139 -8.28 15.12 2.55
N ARG A 140 -8.01 14.02 1.84
CA ARG A 140 -6.72 13.78 1.19
C ARG A 140 -6.52 14.69 0.00
N ASN A 141 -7.51 14.82 -0.87
CA ASN A 141 -7.38 15.74 -1.99
C ASN A 141 -7.72 17.17 -1.58
N ALA A 142 -7.05 18.13 -2.23
CA ALA A 142 -7.50 19.50 -2.27
C ALA A 142 -8.75 19.60 -3.15
N ARG A 143 -9.79 20.28 -2.66
CA ARG A 143 -10.96 20.62 -3.47
C ARG A 143 -10.59 21.65 -4.55
N ARG A 144 -9.70 22.58 -4.19
CA ARG A 144 -9.13 23.59 -5.09
C ARG A 144 -7.68 23.80 -4.73
N GLN A 145 -6.84 23.98 -5.74
CA GLN A 145 -5.47 24.42 -5.59
C GLN A 145 -5.33 25.80 -6.24
N PHE A 146 -4.57 26.67 -5.59
CA PHE A 146 -4.34 28.04 -6.04
C PHE A 146 -2.91 28.18 -6.58
N ALA A 147 -2.68 29.21 -7.40
CA ALA A 147 -1.41 29.39 -8.11
C ALA A 147 -0.22 29.66 -7.17
N ASP A 148 -0.48 30.11 -5.94
CA ASP A 148 0.50 30.35 -4.89
C ASP A 148 0.80 29.10 -4.05
N GLY A 149 0.21 27.95 -4.38
CA GLY A 149 0.39 26.68 -3.65
C GLY A 149 -0.63 26.47 -2.54
N ALA A 150 -1.48 27.45 -2.22
CA ALA A 150 -2.52 27.27 -1.23
C ALA A 150 -3.56 26.23 -1.68
N GLN A 151 -4.17 25.54 -0.71
CA GLN A 151 -5.14 24.48 -0.96
C GLN A 151 -6.40 24.66 -0.13
N GLU A 152 -7.56 24.53 -0.77
CA GLU A 152 -8.84 24.39 -0.08
C GLU A 152 -9.06 22.92 0.26
N ARG A 153 -9.16 22.58 1.54
CA ARG A 153 -9.43 21.22 2.03
C ARG A 153 -10.60 21.19 3.00
N PHE A 154 -11.14 20.00 3.22
CA PHE A 154 -12.24 19.77 4.14
C PHE A 154 -11.80 18.97 5.35
N VAL A 155 -12.25 19.37 6.52
CA VAL A 155 -12.32 18.53 7.71
C VAL A 155 -13.78 18.09 7.84
N ASN A 156 -14.01 16.77 7.76
CA ASN A 156 -15.35 16.19 7.79
C ASN A 156 -15.57 15.49 9.14
N GLN A 157 -16.74 15.69 9.74
CA GLN A 157 -17.12 15.05 11.01
C GLN A 157 -18.51 14.44 10.87
N ARG A 158 -18.71 13.24 11.44
CA ARG A 158 -20.04 12.63 11.48
C ARG A 158 -20.50 12.35 12.90
N CYS A 159 -21.76 12.63 13.14
CA CYS A 159 -22.40 12.59 14.45
C CYS A 159 -23.61 11.66 14.38
N HIS A 160 -23.37 10.38 14.66
CA HIS A 160 -24.42 9.36 14.72
C HIS A 160 -25.16 9.38 16.06
N GLY A 161 -26.47 9.12 16.04
CA GLY A 161 -27.30 8.89 17.23
C GLY A 161 -27.51 10.11 18.12
N VAL A 162 -27.29 11.32 17.61
CA VAL A 162 -27.45 12.58 18.36
C VAL A 162 -28.36 13.55 17.64
N GLY A 163 -29.01 14.43 18.39
CA GLY A 163 -29.82 15.53 17.88
C GLY A 163 -29.00 16.76 17.51
N LEU A 164 -29.67 17.75 16.90
CA LEU A 164 -29.07 18.97 16.39
C LEU A 164 -28.22 19.71 17.44
N ALA A 165 -28.70 19.78 18.69
CA ALA A 165 -28.01 20.48 19.77
C ALA A 165 -26.64 19.86 20.08
N ALA A 166 -26.57 18.54 20.24
CA ALA A 166 -25.33 17.83 20.53
C ALA A 166 -24.40 17.77 19.32
N ALA A 167 -24.94 17.61 18.10
CA ALA A 167 -24.16 17.72 16.87
C ALA A 167 -23.49 19.10 16.75
N LYS A 168 -24.25 20.18 16.99
CA LYS A 168 -23.73 21.54 16.99
C LYS A 168 -22.64 21.75 18.04
N GLN A 169 -22.82 21.24 19.26
CA GLN A 169 -21.78 21.33 20.30
C GLN A 169 -20.47 20.69 19.84
N ARG A 170 -20.52 19.49 19.27
CA ARG A 170 -19.32 18.77 18.76
C ARG A 170 -18.64 19.52 17.61
N LEU A 171 -19.42 20.20 16.77
CA LEU A 171 -18.90 21.07 15.72
C LEU A 171 -18.21 22.30 16.29
N ASP A 172 -18.84 22.98 17.25
CA ASP A 172 -18.28 24.17 17.90
C ASP A 172 -16.96 23.83 18.61
N GLU A 173 -16.86 22.66 19.26
CA GLU A 173 -15.62 22.14 19.85
C GLU A 173 -14.52 21.88 18.80
N LEU A 174 -14.84 21.26 17.67
CA LEU A 174 -13.90 21.04 16.57
C LEU A 174 -13.39 22.36 15.98
N VAL A 175 -14.30 23.30 15.72
CA VAL A 175 -13.96 24.61 15.15
C VAL A 175 -13.09 25.41 16.10
N GLU A 176 -13.35 25.37 17.41
CA GLU A 176 -12.50 26.05 18.39
C GLU A 176 -11.10 25.46 18.42
N THR A 177 -10.96 24.13 18.43
CA THR A 177 -9.65 23.45 18.34
C THR A 177 -8.87 23.89 17.10
N LEU A 178 -9.52 23.98 15.94
CA LEU A 178 -8.90 24.45 14.69
C LEU A 178 -8.42 25.91 14.80
N ARG A 179 -9.26 26.81 15.34
CA ARG A 179 -8.91 28.22 15.53
C ARG A 179 -7.74 28.42 16.49
N VAL A 180 -7.74 27.72 17.62
CA VAL A 180 -6.65 27.77 18.60
C VAL A 180 -5.32 27.31 17.98
N ALA A 181 -5.37 26.34 17.05
CA ALA A 181 -4.21 25.91 16.28
C ALA A 181 -3.83 26.83 15.10
N GLY A 182 -4.58 27.92 14.87
CA GLY A 182 -4.32 28.90 13.81
C GLY A 182 -4.95 28.56 12.45
N HIS A 183 -5.84 27.57 12.39
CA HIS A 183 -6.59 27.20 11.19
C HIS A 183 -7.98 27.82 11.23
N GLU A 184 -8.16 29.00 10.62
CA GLU A 184 -9.48 29.65 10.55
C GLU A 184 -10.35 29.02 9.46
N PRO A 185 -11.54 28.47 9.78
CA PRO A 185 -12.45 27.96 8.77
C PRO A 185 -13.01 29.06 7.88
N THR A 186 -12.97 28.85 6.57
CA THR A 186 -13.57 29.78 5.59
C THR A 186 -15.06 29.53 5.43
N THR A 187 -15.52 28.30 5.67
CA THR A 187 -16.92 27.89 5.56
C THR A 187 -17.16 26.72 6.50
N VAL A 188 -18.31 26.70 7.17
CA VAL A 188 -18.75 25.59 8.02
C VAL A 188 -20.17 25.24 7.61
N GLU A 189 -20.36 24.01 7.16
CA GLU A 189 -21.65 23.46 6.78
C GLU A 189 -22.01 22.34 7.77
N GLN A 190 -23.29 22.29 8.17
CA GLN A 190 -23.85 21.25 9.03
C GLN A 190 -25.15 20.78 8.39
N GLU A 191 -25.27 19.49 8.14
CA GLU A 191 -26.40 18.89 7.45
C GLU A 191 -26.86 17.62 8.16
N TYR A 192 -28.12 17.23 7.96
CA TYR A 192 -28.69 16.01 8.49
C TYR A 192 -28.94 15.01 7.36
N VAL A 193 -28.15 13.95 7.29
CA VAL A 193 -28.29 12.89 6.29
C VAL A 193 -29.54 12.07 6.62
N VAL A 194 -30.60 12.30 5.84
CA VAL A 194 -31.92 11.66 6.03
C VAL A 194 -32.07 10.37 5.24
N PHE A 195 -31.22 10.16 4.23
CA PHE A 195 -31.14 8.96 3.43
C PHE A 195 -29.71 8.74 2.93
N ASP A 196 -29.22 7.52 3.07
CA ASP A 196 -27.95 7.05 2.52
C ASP A 196 -28.14 5.63 2.03
N SER A 197 -27.98 5.40 0.72
CA SER A 197 -28.25 4.08 0.15
C SER A 197 -27.22 3.02 0.53
N HIS A 198 -25.99 3.42 0.88
CA HIS A 198 -24.87 2.50 1.10
C HIS A 198 -23.84 3.04 2.09
N LEU A 199 -24.18 2.99 3.39
CA LEU A 199 -23.30 3.42 4.48
C LEU A 199 -21.95 2.67 4.54
N HIS A 200 -21.86 1.47 3.95
CA HIS A 200 -20.61 0.70 3.89
C HIS A 200 -19.48 1.38 3.09
N TYR A 201 -19.79 2.44 2.32
CA TYR A 201 -18.77 3.24 1.65
C TYR A 201 -17.86 4.03 2.62
N ASP A 202 -18.20 4.07 3.90
CA ASP A 202 -17.37 4.69 4.94
C ASP A 202 -16.55 3.65 5.73
N GLU A 203 -16.58 2.39 5.28
CA GLU A 203 -15.85 1.29 5.88
C GLU A 203 -14.35 1.60 5.99
N GLY A 204 -13.83 1.62 7.22
CA GLY A 204 -12.43 1.90 7.52
C GLY A 204 -12.07 3.38 7.56
N TRP A 205 -13.02 4.29 7.34
CA TRP A 205 -12.76 5.73 7.37
C TRP A 205 -12.76 6.29 8.81
N LEU A 206 -13.95 6.38 9.43
CA LEU A 206 -14.12 6.93 10.78
C LEU A 206 -13.88 5.90 11.89
N ASP A 207 -14.17 4.62 11.62
CA ASP A 207 -14.01 3.56 12.60
C ASP A 207 -12.53 3.23 12.85
N SER A 208 -12.21 2.79 14.06
CA SER A 208 -10.93 2.11 14.31
C SER A 208 -10.84 0.84 13.45
N PRO A 209 -9.62 0.39 13.07
CA PRO A 209 -9.45 -0.80 12.22
C PRO A 209 -10.30 -1.97 12.72
N LYS A 210 -10.98 -2.63 11.78
CA LYS A 210 -11.98 -3.68 12.03
C LYS A 210 -11.48 -4.79 12.97
N PRO A 211 -12.39 -5.51 13.65
CA PRO A 211 -12.05 -6.78 14.28
C PRO A 211 -11.36 -7.70 13.27
N GLY A 212 -10.35 -8.43 13.75
CA GLY A 212 -9.50 -9.28 12.93
C GLY A 212 -10.26 -10.34 12.11
N PRO A 213 -9.55 -11.03 11.20
CA PRO A 213 -10.15 -12.03 10.31
C PRO A 213 -10.99 -13.06 11.08
N SER A 214 -12.07 -13.54 10.45
CA SER A 214 -12.94 -14.56 11.05
C SER A 214 -12.14 -15.79 11.49
N ARG A 215 -12.62 -16.53 12.49
CA ARG A 215 -11.96 -17.76 12.97
C ARG A 215 -11.71 -18.76 11.83
N TRP A 216 -12.66 -18.91 10.91
CA TRP A 216 -12.51 -19.77 9.72
C TRP A 216 -11.39 -19.28 8.79
N THR A 217 -11.29 -17.97 8.58
CA THR A 217 -10.22 -17.36 7.79
C THR A 217 -8.85 -17.64 8.41
N LEU A 218 -8.72 -17.43 9.72
CA LEU A 218 -7.49 -17.71 10.48
C LEU A 218 -7.10 -19.19 10.43
N GLU A 219 -8.05 -20.11 10.63
CA GLU A 219 -7.78 -21.55 10.58
C GLU A 219 -7.35 -22.01 9.19
N ARG A 220 -7.99 -21.47 8.13
CA ARG A 220 -7.61 -21.74 6.73
C ARG A 220 -6.21 -21.21 6.43
N GLU A 221 -5.93 -19.97 6.83
CA GLU A 221 -4.62 -19.35 6.62
C GLU A 221 -3.51 -20.09 7.37
N ASN A 222 -3.74 -20.45 8.64
CA ASN A 222 -2.79 -21.24 9.43
C ASN A 222 -2.48 -22.60 8.79
N ARG A 223 -3.49 -23.24 8.18
CA ARG A 223 -3.28 -24.50 7.47
C ARG A 223 -2.41 -24.33 6.24
N MET A 224 -2.68 -23.30 5.41
CA MET A 224 -1.86 -23.01 4.23
C MET A 224 -0.43 -22.67 4.65
N ARG A 225 -0.27 -21.77 5.62
CA ARG A 225 1.04 -21.31 6.10
C ARG A 225 1.83 -22.35 6.89
N SER A 226 1.28 -23.55 7.13
CA SER A 226 1.98 -24.65 7.79
C SER A 226 2.09 -25.89 6.90
N ALA A 227 1.82 -25.75 5.59
CA ALA A 227 1.88 -26.85 4.65
C ALA A 227 3.30 -27.44 4.56
N PRO A 228 3.49 -28.77 4.55
CA PRO A 228 4.79 -29.38 4.34
C PRO A 228 5.28 -29.22 2.89
N ALA A 229 6.58 -29.40 2.66
CA ALA A 229 7.16 -29.46 1.32
C ALA A 229 6.46 -30.53 0.45
N GLY A 230 6.28 -30.23 -0.84
CA GLY A 230 5.59 -31.13 -1.78
C GLY A 230 4.07 -31.15 -1.67
N SER A 231 3.47 -30.26 -0.88
CA SER A 231 2.01 -30.07 -0.85
C SER A 231 1.48 -29.64 -2.22
N PRO A 232 0.27 -30.10 -2.62
CA PRO A 232 -0.32 -29.74 -3.90
C PRO A 232 -0.55 -28.22 -4.01
N ASP A 233 -0.46 -27.72 -5.24
CA ASP A 233 -0.68 -26.31 -5.62
C ASP A 233 0.32 -25.29 -5.05
N TYR A 234 1.38 -25.73 -4.36
CA TYR A 234 2.55 -24.92 -4.01
C TYR A 234 3.61 -24.99 -5.11
N PRO A 235 4.50 -23.98 -5.22
CA PRO A 235 5.62 -24.04 -6.14
C PRO A 235 6.59 -25.18 -5.79
N PRO A 236 7.30 -25.77 -6.77
CA PRO A 236 8.34 -26.78 -6.51
C PRO A 236 9.46 -26.29 -5.58
N THR A 237 9.66 -24.97 -5.56
CA THR A 237 10.60 -24.25 -4.69
C THR A 237 10.05 -23.98 -3.29
N TYR A 238 8.82 -24.38 -2.96
CA TYR A 238 8.34 -24.35 -1.58
C TYR A 238 8.98 -25.48 -0.75
N GLN A 239 10.10 -25.16 -0.10
CA GLN A 239 10.91 -26.08 0.70
C GLN A 239 11.07 -25.57 2.14
N PRO A 240 10.00 -25.55 2.96
CA PRO A 240 10.13 -25.20 4.37
C PRO A 240 10.99 -26.23 5.10
N LEU A 241 11.72 -25.76 6.12
CA LEU A 241 12.41 -26.58 7.10
C LEU A 241 11.42 -27.59 7.68
N SER A 242 11.86 -28.85 7.77
CA SER A 242 11.01 -29.92 8.27
C SER A 242 10.47 -29.58 9.64
N ALA A 243 9.15 -29.55 9.76
CA ALA A 243 8.47 -29.25 11.01
C ALA A 243 8.87 -30.29 12.07
N GLY A 244 9.64 -29.84 13.06
CA GLY A 244 10.05 -30.61 14.23
C GLY A 244 9.92 -29.74 15.48
N SER A 245 10.14 -30.29 16.67
CA SER A 245 9.95 -29.52 17.91
C SER A 245 10.86 -28.30 18.02
N ALA A 246 12.02 -28.25 17.35
CA ALA A 246 13.02 -27.20 17.51
C ALA A 246 12.93 -26.01 16.52
N VAL A 247 12.12 -26.11 15.46
CA VAL A 247 11.99 -25.06 14.44
C VAL A 247 10.56 -24.97 13.91
N ARG A 248 10.08 -23.73 13.78
CA ARG A 248 8.82 -23.39 13.14
C ARG A 248 9.12 -22.47 11.97
N GLN A 249 8.66 -22.83 10.78
CA GLN A 249 8.74 -21.95 9.62
C GLN A 249 7.38 -21.86 8.98
N ARG A 250 6.84 -20.64 8.92
CA ARG A 250 5.56 -20.38 8.26
C ARG A 250 5.80 -20.06 6.79
N ALA A 251 4.85 -20.43 5.94
CA ALA A 251 4.85 -19.96 4.56
C ALA A 251 4.60 -18.44 4.53
N ALA A 252 5.34 -17.76 3.67
CA ALA A 252 5.21 -16.33 3.41
C ALA A 252 4.63 -16.13 2.01
N PHE A 253 3.58 -15.33 1.90
CA PHE A 253 2.95 -15.04 0.62
C PHE A 253 3.94 -14.30 -0.27
N ASP A 254 4.02 -14.70 -1.54
CA ASP A 254 4.92 -14.13 -2.53
C ASP A 254 4.13 -13.84 -3.82
N PRO A 255 3.86 -12.56 -4.14
CA PRO A 255 3.16 -12.20 -5.36
C PRO A 255 3.82 -12.75 -6.63
N ALA A 256 5.14 -12.97 -6.63
CA ALA A 256 5.86 -13.50 -7.78
C ALA A 256 5.55 -14.98 -8.11
N LEU A 257 4.76 -15.63 -7.25
CA LEU A 257 4.33 -17.02 -7.37
C LEU A 257 2.83 -17.15 -7.66
N LYS A 258 2.13 -16.07 -8.05
CA LYS A 258 0.67 -16.06 -8.30
C LYS A 258 0.19 -17.01 -9.41
N GLN A 259 1.09 -17.52 -10.25
CA GLN A 259 0.80 -18.63 -11.16
C GLN A 259 0.44 -19.94 -10.43
N TYR A 260 0.75 -20.05 -9.13
CA TYR A 260 0.34 -21.14 -8.25
C TYR A 260 -0.84 -20.71 -7.37
N ALA A 261 -1.80 -21.60 -7.14
CA ALA A 261 -2.95 -21.28 -6.28
C ALA A 261 -2.51 -21.01 -4.83
N ASN A 262 -1.47 -21.69 -4.36
CA ASN A 262 -0.78 -21.41 -3.10
C ASN A 262 0.56 -20.72 -3.38
N ALA A 263 0.49 -19.44 -3.75
CA ALA A 263 1.63 -18.55 -4.03
C ALA A 263 2.44 -18.20 -2.77
N TYR A 264 3.13 -19.20 -2.20
CA TYR A 264 3.92 -19.05 -0.99
C TYR A 264 5.35 -19.54 -1.21
N ARG A 265 6.30 -18.81 -0.61
CA ARG A 265 7.67 -19.28 -0.33
C ARG A 265 7.79 -19.73 1.12
N ALA A 266 8.90 -20.38 1.45
CA ALA A 266 9.26 -20.59 2.85
C ALA A 266 9.60 -19.21 3.47
N GLY A 267 8.93 -18.85 4.56
CA GLY A 267 9.19 -17.59 5.29
C GLY A 267 10.42 -17.67 6.18
N GLU A 268 10.70 -16.64 6.97
CA GLU A 268 11.79 -16.70 7.95
C GLU A 268 11.52 -17.75 9.06
N PRO A 269 12.50 -18.62 9.40
CA PRO A 269 12.32 -19.63 10.43
C PRO A 269 12.50 -19.07 11.84
N ASP A 270 11.61 -19.49 12.74
CA ASP A 270 11.68 -19.26 14.18
C ASP A 270 12.22 -20.52 14.88
N PHE A 271 13.25 -20.35 15.70
CA PHE A 271 13.93 -21.44 16.40
C PHE A 271 13.65 -21.35 17.89
N LEU A 272 13.22 -22.48 18.49
CA LEU A 272 13.00 -22.53 19.94
C LEU A 272 14.29 -22.20 20.73
N ALA A 273 15.45 -22.61 20.21
CA ALA A 273 16.75 -22.31 20.78
C ALA A 273 17.42 -21.16 20.03
N ALA A 274 17.61 -20.03 20.69
CA ALA A 274 18.25 -18.84 20.11
C ALA A 274 19.65 -19.14 19.54
N ALA A 275 20.45 -20.00 20.21
CA ALA A 275 21.77 -20.41 19.73
C ALA A 275 21.71 -21.15 18.38
N THR A 276 20.73 -22.03 18.18
CA THR A 276 20.50 -22.72 16.91
C THR A 276 20.10 -21.73 15.81
N GLY A 277 19.22 -20.78 16.12
CA GLY A 277 18.83 -19.74 15.17
C GLY A 277 20.00 -18.84 14.76
N GLN A 278 20.88 -18.46 15.69
CA GLN A 278 22.09 -17.69 15.39
C GLN A 278 23.07 -18.48 14.49
N LEU A 279 23.29 -19.77 14.80
CA LEU A 279 24.12 -20.64 13.96
C LEU A 279 23.55 -20.78 12.55
N TRP A 280 22.24 -21.00 12.43
CA TRP A 280 21.57 -21.13 11.13
C TRP A 280 21.65 -19.84 10.31
N THR A 281 21.38 -18.69 10.93
CA THR A 281 21.45 -17.37 10.28
C THR A 281 22.87 -17.08 9.79
N LYS A 282 23.87 -17.34 10.64
CA LYS A 282 25.29 -17.19 10.25
C LYS A 282 25.67 -18.12 9.10
N ALA A 283 25.19 -19.37 9.11
CA ALA A 283 25.43 -20.32 8.03
C ALA A 283 24.75 -19.88 6.72
N ARG A 284 23.51 -19.37 6.78
CA ARG A 284 22.80 -18.82 5.61
C ARG A 284 23.56 -17.64 5.01
N ARG A 285 23.99 -16.70 5.85
CA ARG A 285 24.78 -15.53 5.41
C ARG A 285 26.09 -15.95 4.75
N ALA A 286 26.82 -16.90 5.36
CA ALA A 286 28.03 -17.46 4.76
C ALA A 286 27.75 -18.14 3.41
N ALA A 287 26.64 -18.88 3.28
CA ALA A 287 26.23 -19.49 2.02
C ALA A 287 25.86 -18.45 0.95
N MET A 288 25.13 -17.39 1.32
CA MET A 288 24.80 -16.28 0.42
C MET A 288 26.07 -15.56 -0.06
N HIS A 289 27.01 -15.24 0.84
CA HIS A 289 28.25 -14.57 0.48
C HIS A 289 29.13 -15.46 -0.42
N HIS A 290 29.17 -16.76 -0.14
CA HIS A 290 29.87 -17.74 -0.98
C HIS A 290 29.29 -17.81 -2.40
N VAL A 291 27.96 -17.83 -2.52
CA VAL A 291 27.26 -17.79 -3.81
C VAL A 291 27.54 -16.48 -4.57
N LEU A 292 27.48 -15.33 -3.89
CA LEU A 292 27.79 -14.04 -4.47
C LEU A 292 29.24 -13.97 -4.97
N ALA A 293 30.20 -14.46 -4.19
CA ALA A 293 31.61 -14.52 -4.57
C ALA A 293 31.84 -15.43 -5.79
N ALA A 294 31.12 -16.55 -5.87
CA ALA A 294 31.15 -17.45 -7.02
C ALA A 294 30.61 -16.76 -8.29
N ILE A 295 29.47 -16.06 -8.20
CA ILE A 295 28.87 -15.31 -9.31
C ILE A 295 29.78 -14.16 -9.75
N ALA A 296 30.34 -13.40 -8.80
CA ALA A 296 31.26 -12.29 -9.07
C ALA A 296 32.54 -12.74 -9.80
N ALA A 297 32.92 -14.02 -9.69
CA ALA A 297 34.09 -14.57 -10.37
C ALA A 297 33.80 -15.02 -11.82
N THR A 298 32.54 -15.02 -12.26
CA THR A 298 32.16 -15.41 -13.62
C THR A 298 32.31 -14.26 -14.62
N SER A 299 32.57 -14.58 -15.89
CA SER A 299 32.47 -13.59 -16.98
C SER A 299 31.05 -13.06 -17.14
N SER A 300 30.05 -13.89 -16.81
CA SER A 300 28.62 -13.56 -16.88
C SER A 300 28.20 -12.60 -15.76
N GLY A 301 29.02 -12.40 -14.72
CA GLY A 301 28.79 -11.44 -13.64
C GLY A 301 28.66 -9.99 -14.11
N GLN A 302 29.28 -9.62 -15.24
CA GLN A 302 29.12 -8.28 -15.83
C GLN A 302 27.69 -8.01 -16.34
N HIS A 303 26.91 -9.07 -16.57
CA HIS A 303 25.53 -9.00 -17.04
C HIS A 303 24.52 -9.06 -15.88
N LEU A 304 24.98 -9.23 -14.63
CA LEU A 304 24.14 -9.41 -13.46
C LEU A 304 24.23 -8.20 -12.55
N VAL A 305 23.12 -7.46 -12.45
CA VAL A 305 22.97 -6.31 -11.57
C VAL A 305 22.24 -6.72 -10.30
N LEU A 306 22.95 -6.75 -9.18
CA LEU A 306 22.41 -7.07 -7.87
C LEU A 306 21.39 -5.99 -7.43
N ARG A 307 20.31 -6.42 -6.80
CA ARG A 307 19.29 -5.54 -6.21
C ARG A 307 18.67 -6.21 -4.97
N GLY A 308 17.58 -5.64 -4.48
CA GLY A 308 16.79 -6.25 -3.41
C GLY A 308 17.46 -6.12 -2.04
N SER A 309 16.94 -6.88 -1.06
CA SER A 309 17.25 -6.68 0.37
C SER A 309 18.74 -6.78 0.70
N VAL A 310 19.50 -7.62 -0.01
CA VAL A 310 20.91 -7.87 0.32
C VAL A 310 21.78 -6.61 0.15
N THR A 311 21.38 -5.68 -0.72
CA THR A 311 22.09 -4.41 -0.92
C THR A 311 21.89 -3.43 0.23
N MET A 312 20.80 -3.56 0.99
CA MET A 312 20.42 -2.63 2.05
C MET A 312 21.49 -2.51 3.14
N ALA A 313 22.13 -3.61 3.52
CA ALA A 313 23.14 -3.62 4.59
C ALA A 313 24.35 -2.73 4.28
N ALA A 314 24.68 -2.51 3.00
CA ALA A 314 25.75 -1.61 2.59
C ALA A 314 25.39 -0.12 2.77
N TRP A 315 24.11 0.20 2.81
CA TRP A 315 23.60 1.58 2.88
C TRP A 315 23.11 1.96 4.28
N VAL A 316 22.39 1.05 4.95
CA VAL A 316 21.70 1.34 6.21
C VAL A 316 22.16 0.45 7.38
N GLY A 317 23.19 -0.38 7.17
CA GLY A 317 23.84 -1.17 8.21
C GLY A 317 22.86 -2.07 8.96
N ASP A 318 22.94 -2.06 10.30
CA ASP A 318 22.13 -2.90 11.20
C ASP A 318 20.62 -2.62 11.14
N ALA A 319 20.20 -1.50 10.54
CA ALA A 319 18.78 -1.25 10.30
C ALA A 319 18.21 -2.11 9.17
N ALA A 320 19.06 -2.65 8.28
CA ALA A 320 18.62 -3.58 7.26
C ALA A 320 18.04 -4.85 7.89
N ARG A 321 16.86 -5.27 7.43
CA ARG A 321 16.33 -6.59 7.76
C ARG A 321 17.22 -7.69 7.17
N GLU A 322 17.23 -8.87 7.78
CA GLU A 322 17.98 -10.00 7.22
C GLU A 322 17.44 -10.32 5.81
N PRO A 323 18.32 -10.39 4.78
CA PRO A 323 17.88 -10.69 3.42
C PRO A 323 17.37 -12.13 3.32
N GLY A 324 16.24 -12.31 2.64
CA GLY A 324 15.66 -13.64 2.39
C GLY A 324 16.21 -14.31 1.12
N ASP A 325 16.72 -13.52 0.19
CA ASP A 325 17.06 -13.90 -1.19
C ASP A 325 18.19 -13.02 -1.76
N LEU A 326 18.69 -13.45 -2.92
CA LEU A 326 19.60 -12.70 -3.78
C LEU A 326 18.87 -12.35 -5.08
N ASP A 327 18.60 -11.08 -5.31
CA ASP A 327 17.88 -10.61 -6.52
C ASP A 327 18.84 -10.03 -7.55
N PHE A 328 18.67 -10.40 -8.81
CA PHE A 328 19.44 -9.89 -9.94
C PHE A 328 18.55 -9.42 -11.10
N VAL A 329 18.95 -8.34 -11.75
CA VAL A 329 18.45 -7.95 -13.08
C VAL A 329 19.52 -8.28 -14.12
N VAL A 330 19.12 -8.94 -15.20
CA VAL A 330 20.00 -9.25 -16.32
C VAL A 330 20.11 -8.06 -17.27
N THR A 331 21.34 -7.77 -17.69
CA THR A 331 21.66 -6.71 -18.66
C THR A 331 22.46 -7.27 -19.85
N PRO A 332 22.26 -6.76 -21.07
CA PRO A 332 21.25 -5.78 -21.47
C PRO A 332 19.82 -6.36 -21.40
N HIS A 333 18.82 -5.49 -21.27
CA HIS A 333 17.39 -5.85 -21.24
C HIS A 333 16.90 -6.63 -22.48
N THR A 334 17.70 -6.69 -23.54
CA THR A 334 17.41 -7.51 -24.73
C THR A 334 17.60 -9.01 -24.49
N ILE A 335 18.25 -9.42 -23.38
CA ILE A 335 18.32 -10.82 -22.97
C ILE A 335 16.98 -11.18 -22.30
N THR A 336 16.17 -11.98 -23.00
CA THR A 336 14.90 -12.50 -22.53
C THR A 336 15.05 -13.91 -21.96
N SER A 337 14.14 -14.34 -21.07
CA SER A 337 14.27 -15.62 -20.34
C SER A 337 14.28 -16.88 -21.22
N ASP A 338 13.77 -16.77 -22.45
CA ASP A 338 13.68 -17.83 -23.46
C ASP A 338 14.87 -17.83 -24.44
N SER A 339 15.72 -16.81 -24.37
CA SER A 339 16.89 -16.66 -25.23
C SER A 339 17.96 -17.73 -24.98
N VAL A 340 18.87 -17.89 -25.94
CA VAL A 340 20.06 -18.75 -25.76
C VAL A 340 21.00 -18.14 -24.71
N ASP A 341 21.16 -16.82 -24.73
CA ASP A 341 22.02 -16.09 -23.80
C ASP A 341 21.56 -16.27 -22.34
N ALA A 342 20.25 -16.24 -22.08
CA ALA A 342 19.71 -16.51 -20.74
C ALA A 342 20.04 -17.93 -20.25
N ARG A 343 19.94 -18.94 -21.14
CA ARG A 343 20.29 -20.32 -20.80
C ARG A 343 21.78 -20.46 -20.49
N THR A 344 22.63 -19.87 -21.32
CA THR A 344 24.09 -19.86 -21.10
C THR A 344 24.45 -19.17 -19.77
N LEU A 345 23.85 -18.01 -19.49
CA LEU A 345 24.05 -17.29 -18.24
C LEU A 345 23.64 -18.13 -17.01
N LEU A 346 22.48 -18.81 -17.06
CA LEU A 346 22.03 -19.67 -15.96
C LEU A 346 22.94 -20.89 -15.76
N ASP A 347 23.42 -21.50 -16.84
CA ASP A 347 24.35 -22.63 -16.78
C ASP A 347 25.73 -22.21 -16.25
N ASP A 348 26.21 -21.02 -16.59
CA ASP A 348 27.44 -20.44 -16.05
C ASP A 348 27.33 -20.22 -14.53
N ILE A 349 26.20 -19.65 -14.06
CA ILE A 349 25.93 -19.45 -12.63
C ILE A 349 25.96 -20.79 -11.90
N LYS A 350 25.21 -21.79 -12.38
CA LYS A 350 25.17 -23.14 -11.78
C LYS A 350 26.56 -23.78 -11.77
N THR A 351 27.32 -23.63 -12.84
CA THR A 351 28.70 -24.18 -12.95
C THR A 351 29.66 -23.50 -11.99
N ALA A 352 29.56 -22.18 -11.83
CA ALA A 352 30.37 -21.43 -10.88
C ALA A 352 30.07 -21.86 -9.43
N ILE A 353 28.80 -22.01 -9.08
CA ILE A 353 28.37 -22.47 -7.74
C ILE A 353 28.81 -23.92 -7.50
N ARG A 354 28.78 -24.81 -8.51
CA ARG A 354 29.31 -26.19 -8.41
C ARG A 354 30.81 -26.23 -8.21
N THR A 355 31.55 -25.31 -8.82
CA THR A 355 33.01 -25.26 -8.77
C THR A 355 33.51 -24.63 -7.48
N ALA A 356 32.78 -23.65 -6.95
CA ALA A 356 33.08 -23.01 -5.67
C ALA A 356 32.64 -23.91 -4.51
N ALA A 357 33.57 -24.70 -3.95
CA ALA A 357 33.32 -25.46 -2.73
C ALA A 357 33.41 -24.57 -1.48
N GLY A 358 32.43 -24.63 -0.57
CA GLY A 358 32.45 -23.85 0.66
C GLY A 358 31.08 -23.65 1.29
N ALA A 359 31.06 -23.10 2.51
CA ALA A 359 29.86 -22.66 3.25
C ALA A 359 28.73 -23.70 3.38
N GLY A 360 29.04 -25.00 3.25
CA GLY A 360 28.05 -26.07 3.34
C GLY A 360 27.05 -26.13 2.18
N VAL A 361 27.28 -25.37 1.10
CA VAL A 361 26.45 -25.34 -0.10
C VAL A 361 26.44 -26.71 -0.80
N GLN A 362 25.27 -27.15 -1.28
CA GLN A 362 25.02 -28.43 -1.92
C GLN A 362 24.60 -28.23 -3.39
N PRO A 363 25.56 -27.96 -4.30
CA PRO A 363 25.27 -27.44 -5.63
C PRO A 363 24.68 -28.49 -6.59
N ASP A 364 24.80 -29.79 -6.27
CA ASP A 364 24.18 -30.88 -7.04
C ASP A 364 22.66 -30.99 -6.83
N ARG A 365 22.12 -30.25 -5.85
CA ARG A 365 20.71 -30.25 -5.47
C ARG A 365 19.99 -28.95 -5.83
N ILE A 366 20.58 -28.15 -6.72
CA ILE A 366 19.97 -26.89 -7.18
C ILE A 366 18.64 -27.21 -7.88
N THR A 367 17.58 -26.52 -7.46
CA THR A 367 16.26 -26.58 -8.10
C THR A 367 15.98 -25.26 -8.80
N GLU A 368 15.30 -25.30 -9.95
CA GLU A 368 14.93 -24.12 -10.73
C GLU A 368 13.41 -24.08 -10.95
N SER A 369 12.83 -22.88 -10.88
CA SER A 369 11.43 -22.62 -11.30
C SER A 369 11.29 -21.28 -11.99
N ALA A 370 10.31 -21.17 -12.90
CA ALA A 370 9.90 -19.87 -13.44
C ALA A 370 9.15 -19.05 -12.37
N ILE A 371 9.39 -17.74 -12.35
CA ILE A 371 8.73 -16.76 -11.47
C ILE A 371 8.28 -15.54 -12.28
N TRP A 372 7.32 -14.78 -11.75
CA TRP A 372 6.83 -13.56 -12.37
C TRP A 372 6.95 -12.38 -11.40
N THR A 373 8.11 -11.74 -11.38
CA THR A 373 8.47 -10.76 -10.35
C THR A 373 7.62 -9.49 -10.50
N TYR A 374 6.92 -9.12 -9.43
CA TYR A 374 6.00 -7.97 -9.36
C TYR A 374 4.96 -7.93 -10.49
N GLU A 375 4.50 -9.11 -10.93
CA GLU A 375 3.50 -9.29 -12.00
C GLU A 375 3.94 -8.73 -13.38
N ARG A 376 5.20 -8.29 -13.53
CA ARG A 376 5.70 -7.57 -14.71
C ARG A 376 6.85 -8.24 -15.42
N ALA A 377 7.72 -8.93 -14.68
CA ALA A 377 8.99 -9.36 -15.23
C ALA A 377 9.19 -10.87 -15.11
N ASP A 378 9.50 -11.49 -16.26
CA ASP A 378 9.82 -12.91 -16.36
C ASP A 378 11.16 -13.19 -15.68
N GLY A 379 11.18 -14.19 -14.79
CA GLY A 379 12.36 -14.54 -14.04
C GLY A 379 12.57 -16.04 -13.86
N ARG A 380 13.74 -16.37 -13.33
CA ARG A 380 14.10 -17.71 -12.86
C ARG A 380 14.52 -17.64 -11.40
N ARG A 381 13.93 -18.53 -10.59
CA ARG A 381 14.30 -18.75 -9.20
C ARG A 381 15.15 -19.99 -9.09
N LEU A 382 16.34 -19.86 -8.52
CA LEU A 382 17.21 -20.96 -8.13
C LEU A 382 17.13 -21.15 -6.62
N LEU A 383 17.00 -22.40 -6.17
CA LEU A 383 17.19 -22.77 -4.77
C LEU A 383 18.42 -23.63 -4.61
N ILE A 384 19.34 -23.16 -3.76
CA ILE A 384 20.62 -23.80 -3.49
C ILE A 384 20.61 -24.26 -2.04
N PRO A 385 20.50 -25.57 -1.77
CA PRO A 385 20.52 -26.07 -0.40
C PRO A 385 21.88 -25.83 0.26
N PHE A 386 21.89 -25.58 1.56
CA PHE A 386 23.10 -25.57 2.38
C PHE A 386 22.88 -26.37 3.66
N SER A 387 23.97 -26.89 4.23
CA SER A 387 23.95 -27.60 5.51
C SER A 387 25.01 -27.04 6.45
N THR A 388 24.66 -26.91 7.71
CA THR A 388 25.60 -26.62 8.80
C THR A 388 25.46 -27.69 9.88
N PRO A 389 26.56 -28.08 10.56
CA PRO A 389 26.44 -28.84 11.80
C PRO A 389 25.54 -28.12 12.80
N GLU A 390 24.80 -28.88 13.61
CA GLU A 390 24.03 -28.38 14.77
C GLU A 390 22.85 -27.44 14.44
N ALA A 391 22.50 -27.26 13.16
CA ALA A 391 21.26 -26.62 12.73
C ALA A 391 20.64 -27.37 11.53
N PRO A 392 19.32 -27.24 11.29
CA PRO A 392 18.68 -27.89 10.14
C PRO A 392 19.21 -27.32 8.82
N PRO A 393 19.23 -28.13 7.73
CA PRO A 393 19.66 -27.65 6.42
C PRO A 393 18.70 -26.57 5.89
N GLY A 394 19.23 -25.53 5.26
CA GLY A 394 18.45 -24.43 4.69
C GLY A 394 18.64 -24.29 3.19
N HIS A 395 18.16 -23.18 2.63
CA HIS A 395 18.32 -22.84 1.23
C HIS A 395 18.74 -21.38 1.07
N VAL A 396 19.56 -21.11 0.05
CA VAL A 396 19.75 -19.78 -0.52
C VAL A 396 18.85 -19.69 -1.75
N GLN A 397 18.01 -18.66 -1.80
CA GLN A 397 17.20 -18.33 -2.97
C GLN A 397 17.92 -17.28 -3.82
N ILE A 398 17.95 -17.49 -5.13
CA ILE A 398 18.38 -16.50 -6.12
C ILE A 398 17.24 -16.27 -7.09
N ASP A 399 16.84 -15.01 -7.26
CA ASP A 399 15.87 -14.59 -8.26
C ASP A 399 16.57 -13.78 -9.34
N ILE A 400 16.39 -14.19 -10.60
CA ILE A 400 17.04 -13.58 -11.76
C ILE A 400 15.93 -13.10 -12.70
N VAL A 401 15.88 -11.79 -12.92
CA VAL A 401 14.89 -11.11 -13.75
C VAL A 401 15.48 -10.78 -15.11
N PHE A 402 14.73 -11.08 -16.17
CA PHE A 402 15.11 -10.84 -17.57
C PHE A 402 14.23 -9.77 -18.20
N GLY A 403 14.69 -9.13 -19.27
CA GLY A 403 13.86 -8.18 -20.04
C GLY A 403 13.65 -6.79 -19.40
N GLU A 404 14.05 -6.60 -18.15
CA GLU A 404 13.80 -5.34 -17.41
C GLU A 404 14.82 -4.26 -17.82
N GLN A 405 14.33 -3.06 -18.13
CA GLN A 405 15.17 -1.90 -18.41
C GLN A 405 15.66 -1.26 -17.10
N LEU A 406 16.97 -0.99 -17.03
CA LEU A 406 17.57 -0.22 -15.93
C LEU A 406 17.53 1.27 -16.29
N PRO A 407 16.70 2.08 -15.62
CA PRO A 407 16.60 3.52 -15.93
C PRO A 407 17.81 4.32 -15.44
N LEU A 408 18.54 3.79 -14.45
CA LEU A 408 19.83 4.32 -13.98
C LEU A 408 20.92 3.28 -14.21
N PRO A 409 22.14 3.68 -14.60
CA PRO A 409 23.24 2.75 -14.76
C PRO A 409 23.58 2.08 -13.42
N PRO A 410 23.98 0.81 -13.45
CA PRO A 410 24.41 0.14 -12.22
C PRO A 410 25.79 0.65 -11.75
N GLU A 411 26.05 0.46 -10.46
CA GLU A 411 27.25 0.91 -9.77
C GLU A 411 27.99 -0.26 -9.11
N MET A 412 29.29 -0.09 -8.84
CA MET A 412 30.05 -1.09 -8.11
C MET A 412 29.76 -0.95 -6.61
N LEU A 413 29.20 -1.99 -6.01
CA LEU A 413 28.86 -2.05 -4.59
C LEU A 413 29.72 -3.09 -3.88
N ILE A 414 30.30 -2.71 -2.74
CA ILE A 414 30.96 -3.63 -1.82
C ILE A 414 29.97 -3.94 -0.70
N LEU A 415 29.59 -5.21 -0.57
CA LEU A 415 28.73 -5.65 0.52
C LEU A 415 29.55 -5.97 1.76
N PRO A 416 28.98 -5.81 2.97
CA PRO A 416 29.60 -6.32 4.19
C PRO A 416 29.97 -7.81 4.05
N ASP A 417 31.20 -8.15 4.45
CA ASP A 417 31.76 -9.51 4.41
C ASP A 417 31.77 -10.18 3.01
N VAL A 418 31.77 -9.40 1.92
CA VAL A 418 32.01 -9.86 0.54
C VAL A 418 33.21 -9.10 -0.04
N ASP A 419 34.32 -9.81 -0.27
CA ASP A 419 35.61 -9.19 -0.64
C ASP A 419 35.61 -8.52 -2.02
N LYS A 420 34.79 -8.99 -2.95
CA LYS A 420 34.77 -8.50 -4.33
C LYS A 420 33.58 -7.56 -4.56
N PRO A 421 33.78 -6.42 -5.22
CA PRO A 421 32.67 -5.57 -5.61
C PRO A 421 31.79 -6.28 -6.64
N LEU A 422 30.49 -6.05 -6.52
CA LEU A 422 29.46 -6.55 -7.41
C LEU A 422 28.83 -5.36 -8.14
N LEU A 423 28.36 -5.61 -9.36
CA LEU A 423 27.53 -4.64 -10.07
C LEU A 423 26.14 -4.64 -9.41
N ALA A 424 25.65 -3.49 -8.97
CA ALA A 424 24.39 -3.36 -8.24
C ALA A 424 23.57 -2.15 -8.71
N ALA A 425 22.26 -2.19 -8.53
CA ALA A 425 21.41 -1.03 -8.73
C ALA A 425 21.72 0.03 -7.66
N PRO A 426 21.83 1.33 -8.02
CA PRO A 426 22.07 2.37 -7.04
C PRO A 426 20.90 2.50 -6.05
N ALA A 427 21.17 3.00 -4.84
CA ALA A 427 20.17 3.14 -3.79
C ALA A 427 18.95 3.97 -4.24
N SER A 428 19.16 4.99 -5.08
CA SER A 428 18.09 5.83 -5.63
C SER A 428 17.16 5.05 -6.59
N LEU A 429 17.71 4.11 -7.38
CA LEU A 429 16.91 3.20 -8.21
C LEU A 429 16.17 2.18 -7.33
N ALA A 430 16.82 1.65 -6.30
CA ALA A 430 16.16 0.78 -5.33
C ALA A 430 14.95 1.49 -4.69
N LEU A 431 15.09 2.76 -4.28
CA LEU A 431 13.97 3.56 -3.77
C LEU A 431 12.88 3.77 -4.82
N ALA A 432 13.25 4.14 -6.05
CA ALA A 432 12.30 4.36 -7.14
C ALA A 432 11.41 3.13 -7.39
N TRP A 433 12.03 1.95 -7.38
CA TRP A 433 11.35 0.67 -7.54
C TRP A 433 10.44 0.33 -6.37
N LYS A 434 10.87 0.57 -5.12
CA LYS A 434 10.00 0.33 -3.95
C LYS A 434 8.76 1.21 -4.01
N LEU A 435 8.90 2.48 -4.40
CA LEU A 435 7.76 3.39 -4.60
C LEU A 435 6.84 2.91 -5.74
N LEU A 436 7.41 2.46 -6.86
CA LEU A 436 6.65 1.87 -7.95
C LEU A 436 5.80 0.69 -7.46
N TRP A 437 6.40 -0.30 -6.79
CA TRP A 437 5.68 -1.50 -6.36
C TRP A 437 4.59 -1.18 -5.35
N LEU A 438 4.89 -0.32 -4.37
CA LEU A 438 3.90 0.10 -3.38
C LEU A 438 2.71 0.85 -4.01
N ALA A 439 2.93 1.59 -5.09
CA ALA A 439 1.88 2.34 -5.78
C ALA A 439 1.04 1.51 -6.75
N THR A 440 1.61 0.47 -7.36
CA THR A 440 1.05 -0.15 -8.56
C THR A 440 0.81 -1.64 -8.45
N ASP A 441 1.38 -2.33 -7.46
CA ASP A 441 1.15 -3.77 -7.30
C ASP A 441 -0.22 -4.05 -6.71
N MET A 442 -0.83 -5.15 -7.15
CA MET A 442 -2.07 -5.66 -6.58
C MET A 442 -1.91 -6.12 -5.11
N TYR A 443 -0.68 -6.41 -4.67
CA TYR A 443 -0.37 -6.85 -3.31
C TYR A 443 0.85 -6.11 -2.71
N PRO A 444 0.72 -4.82 -2.36
CA PRO A 444 1.82 -4.05 -1.75
C PRO A 444 2.33 -4.70 -0.46
N GLN A 445 3.63 -4.96 -0.38
CA GLN A 445 4.21 -5.73 0.73
C GLN A 445 4.78 -4.81 1.83
N GLY A 446 4.60 -5.18 3.11
CA GLY A 446 5.16 -4.43 4.23
C GLY A 446 6.70 -4.31 4.21
N LYS A 447 7.40 -5.33 3.68
CA LYS A 447 8.86 -5.29 3.49
C LYS A 447 9.29 -4.17 2.54
N ASP A 448 8.49 -3.86 1.53
CA ASP A 448 8.81 -2.82 0.55
C ASP A 448 8.61 -1.43 1.16
N LEU A 449 7.59 -1.25 2.01
CA LEU A 449 7.41 -0.03 2.79
C LEU A 449 8.59 0.20 3.75
N TYR A 450 8.99 -0.84 4.48
CA TYR A 450 10.12 -0.75 5.40
C TYR A 450 11.42 -0.37 4.67
N ASP A 451 11.75 -1.09 3.59
CA ASP A 451 12.95 -0.81 2.80
C ASP A 451 12.88 0.60 2.18
N ALA A 452 11.73 1.04 1.68
CA ALA A 452 11.53 2.39 1.11
C ALA A 452 11.80 3.49 2.13
N VAL A 453 11.35 3.32 3.38
CA VAL A 453 11.59 4.30 4.46
C VAL A 453 13.08 4.45 4.71
N LEU A 454 13.77 3.33 4.91
CA LEU A 454 15.21 3.35 5.17
C LEU A 454 16.00 3.93 4.00
N LEU A 455 15.59 3.63 2.77
CA LEU A 455 16.19 4.21 1.57
C LEU A 455 15.94 5.70 1.46
N ALA A 456 14.72 6.18 1.71
CA ALA A 456 14.39 7.61 1.65
C ALA A 456 15.08 8.43 2.75
N GLU A 457 15.38 7.81 3.89
CA GLU A 457 16.18 8.42 4.96
C GLU A 457 17.70 8.39 4.65
N HIS A 458 18.14 7.55 3.70
CA HIS A 458 19.55 7.40 3.30
C HIS A 458 19.91 8.16 2.02
N THR A 459 19.00 8.21 1.04
CA THR A 459 19.23 8.75 -0.30
C THR A 459 17.99 9.46 -0.82
N THR A 460 18.14 10.20 -1.91
CA THR A 460 17.06 10.87 -2.62
C THR A 460 16.82 10.22 -3.98
N VAL A 461 15.58 10.32 -4.47
CA VAL A 461 15.21 9.93 -5.84
C VAL A 461 14.50 11.08 -6.54
N ASP A 462 14.78 11.27 -7.82
CA ASP A 462 14.09 12.27 -8.63
C ASP A 462 12.61 11.89 -8.81
N GLN A 463 11.70 12.80 -8.44
CA GLN A 463 10.26 12.56 -8.53
C GLN A 463 9.82 12.26 -9.97
N SER A 464 10.41 12.91 -10.98
CA SER A 464 10.09 12.69 -12.39
C SER A 464 10.45 11.27 -12.83
N LEU A 465 11.55 10.70 -12.33
CA LEU A 465 11.91 9.31 -12.58
C LEU A 465 10.86 8.36 -12.00
N VAL A 466 10.43 8.61 -10.75
CA VAL A 466 9.40 7.78 -10.10
C VAL A 466 8.08 7.84 -10.89
N ARG A 467 7.64 9.05 -11.28
CA ARG A 467 6.45 9.24 -12.12
C ARG A 467 6.57 8.57 -13.49
N GLN A 468 7.75 8.63 -14.12
CA GLN A 468 8.02 7.96 -15.39
C GLN A 468 7.87 6.43 -15.25
N LEU A 469 8.37 5.85 -14.15
CA LEU A 469 8.25 4.42 -13.88
C LEU A 469 6.80 3.99 -13.62
N MET A 470 5.98 4.84 -12.99
CA MET A 470 4.58 4.55 -12.70
C MET A 470 3.64 4.75 -13.90
N ARG A 471 4.01 5.61 -14.86
CA ARG A 471 3.17 5.99 -15.99
C ARG A 471 2.63 4.81 -16.83
N PRO A 472 3.38 3.73 -17.10
CA PRO A 472 2.84 2.57 -17.81
C PRO A 472 1.61 1.95 -17.13
N GLU A 473 1.54 1.99 -15.80
CA GLU A 473 0.47 1.38 -15.00
C GLU A 473 -0.65 2.38 -14.67
N LEU A 474 -0.28 3.62 -14.30
CA LEU A 474 -1.23 4.62 -13.80
C LEU A 474 -1.65 5.65 -14.86
N GLY A 475 -1.04 5.64 -16.04
CA GLY A 475 -1.31 6.63 -17.08
C GLY A 475 -1.08 8.07 -16.59
N ALA A 476 -2.08 8.92 -16.75
CA ALA A 476 -2.01 10.33 -16.32
C ALA A 476 -2.05 10.50 -14.79
N GLU A 477 -2.55 9.52 -14.03
CA GLU A 477 -2.59 9.61 -12.57
C GLU A 477 -1.19 9.63 -11.96
N ALA A 478 -0.19 9.03 -12.64
CA ALA A 478 1.21 9.11 -12.24
C ALA A 478 1.71 10.56 -12.07
N ASP A 479 1.18 11.52 -12.85
CA ASP A 479 1.59 12.92 -12.77
C ASP A 479 1.19 13.60 -11.44
N THR A 480 0.21 13.01 -10.74
CA THR A 480 -0.25 13.49 -9.44
C THR A 480 0.48 12.86 -8.26
N PHE A 481 1.32 11.85 -8.51
CA PHE A 481 2.05 11.17 -7.45
C PHE A 481 2.99 12.14 -6.71
N GLY A 482 2.88 12.17 -5.38
CA GLY A 482 3.68 13.01 -4.50
C GLY A 482 3.84 12.39 -3.11
N ALA A 483 4.55 13.08 -2.23
CA ALA A 483 4.92 12.55 -0.92
C ALA A 483 3.68 12.21 -0.07
N GLU A 484 2.64 13.05 -0.14
CA GLU A 484 1.36 12.83 0.52
C GLU A 484 0.66 11.54 0.05
N THR A 485 0.82 11.14 -1.22
CA THR A 485 0.15 9.96 -1.77
C THR A 485 0.50 8.70 -0.97
N VAL A 486 1.70 8.62 -0.40
CA VAL A 486 2.17 7.49 0.42
C VAL A 486 1.30 7.25 1.66
N LEU A 487 0.70 8.30 2.22
CA LEU A 487 -0.18 8.19 3.40
C LEU A 487 -1.46 7.37 3.09
N SER A 488 -1.74 7.08 1.82
CA SER A 488 -2.90 6.32 1.36
C SER A 488 -2.71 4.83 1.24
N TRP A 489 -1.46 4.37 1.26
CA TRP A 489 -1.17 2.99 0.92
C TRP A 489 -1.60 2.03 2.03
N GLU A 490 -2.42 1.06 1.63
CA GLU A 490 -2.67 -0.14 2.43
C GLU A 490 -1.63 -1.17 2.04
N VAL A 491 -0.77 -1.53 2.99
CA VAL A 491 0.29 -2.52 2.80
C VAL A 491 0.06 -3.72 3.70
N ASP A 492 0.47 -4.89 3.25
CA ASP A 492 0.42 -6.12 4.04
C ASP A 492 1.50 -6.11 5.13
N TRP A 493 1.23 -5.37 6.19
CA TRP A 493 2.15 -5.19 7.32
C TRP A 493 2.19 -6.41 8.23
N SER A 494 1.05 -7.08 8.44
CA SER A 494 0.98 -8.24 9.32
C SER A 494 1.85 -9.40 8.84
N ASN A 495 1.81 -9.73 7.54
CA ASN A 495 2.66 -10.80 7.02
C ASN A 495 4.14 -10.44 7.09
N PHE A 496 4.48 -9.16 6.93
CA PHE A 496 5.86 -8.70 7.12
C PHE A 496 6.33 -8.85 8.57
N THR A 497 5.56 -8.40 9.55
CA THR A 497 5.94 -8.51 10.98
C THR A 497 5.91 -9.96 11.50
N ASP A 498 5.14 -10.84 10.86
CA ASP A 498 5.18 -12.28 11.15
C ASP A 498 6.55 -12.91 10.80
N GLU A 499 7.22 -12.42 9.76
CA GLU A 499 8.58 -12.85 9.38
C GLU A 499 9.66 -12.10 10.16
N TYR A 500 9.42 -10.82 10.48
CA TYR A 500 10.41 -9.93 11.10
C TYR A 500 9.88 -9.32 12.40
N ALA A 501 9.62 -10.16 13.41
CA ALA A 501 9.02 -9.76 14.68
C ALA A 501 9.82 -8.71 15.49
N GLY A 502 11.10 -8.49 15.16
CA GLY A 502 11.92 -7.43 15.76
C GLY A 502 11.59 -6.02 15.26
N ILE A 503 10.86 -5.91 14.14
CA ILE A 503 10.45 -4.62 13.57
C ILE A 503 9.17 -4.17 14.28
N THR A 504 9.22 -2.98 14.87
CA THR A 504 8.13 -2.41 15.66
C THR A 504 7.40 -1.28 14.92
N GLY A 505 6.24 -0.89 15.44
CA GLY A 505 5.38 0.13 14.86
C GLY A 505 4.33 -0.40 13.89
N THR A 506 3.51 0.51 13.37
CA THR A 506 2.40 0.20 12.45
C THR A 506 2.71 0.66 11.02
N ALA A 507 2.03 0.06 10.03
CA ALA A 507 2.08 0.51 8.64
C ALA A 507 1.90 2.03 8.50
N GLU A 508 0.94 2.60 9.24
CA GLU A 508 0.67 4.04 9.24
C GLU A 508 1.87 4.86 9.74
N GLN A 509 2.54 4.43 10.80
CA GLN A 509 3.73 5.11 11.32
C GLN A 509 4.90 5.08 10.32
N TRP A 510 5.09 3.96 9.63
CA TRP A 510 6.13 3.83 8.60
C TRP A 510 5.77 4.62 7.33
N ALA A 511 4.51 4.63 6.90
CA ALA A 511 4.05 5.46 5.77
C ALA A 511 4.21 6.96 6.06
N ARG A 512 3.91 7.40 7.29
CA ARG A 512 4.16 8.78 7.75
C ARG A 512 5.63 9.16 7.66
N ARG A 513 6.55 8.28 8.10
CA ARG A 513 8.00 8.51 7.98
C ARG A 513 8.45 8.62 6.53
N LEU A 514 7.98 7.72 5.66
CA LEU A 514 8.30 7.77 4.23
C LEU A 514 7.80 9.07 3.60
N ALA A 515 6.55 9.45 3.86
CA ALA A 515 5.98 10.67 3.33
C ALA A 515 6.79 11.91 3.74
N LEU A 516 7.22 12.01 5.00
CA LEU A 516 8.08 13.11 5.45
C LEU A 516 9.46 13.13 4.78
N ALA A 517 10.11 11.97 4.64
CA ALA A 517 11.41 11.88 3.98
C ALA A 517 11.33 12.29 2.49
N LEU A 518 10.28 11.87 1.79
CA LEU A 518 10.05 12.23 0.39
C LEU A 518 9.66 13.70 0.23
N ASP A 519 8.83 14.24 1.13
CA ASP A 519 8.44 15.66 1.11
C ASP A 519 9.68 16.54 1.24
N HIS A 520 10.59 16.20 2.17
CA HIS A 520 11.86 16.91 2.32
C HIS A 520 12.77 16.79 1.10
N ALA A 521 12.74 15.65 0.38
CA ALA A 521 13.58 15.43 -0.79
C ALA A 521 13.05 16.08 -2.08
N TRP A 522 11.74 16.37 -2.16
CA TRP A 522 11.07 16.90 -3.35
C TRP A 522 10.64 18.37 -3.23
N THR A 523 10.84 18.97 -2.05
CA THR A 523 10.68 20.41 -1.80
C THR A 523 12.03 21.10 -1.80
#